data_AF-A0A914RMU7-F1
#
_entry.id   AF-A0A914RMU7-F1
#
_cell.length_a   1.000
_cell.length_b   1.000
_cell.length_c   1.000
_cell.angle_alpha   90.00
_cell.angle_beta   90.00
_cell.angle_gamma   90.00
#
_symmetry.space_group_name_H-M   'P 1'
#
loop_
_entity.id
_entity.type
_entity.pdbx_description
1 polymer ?
#
loop_
_entity_poly.entity_id
_entity_poly.type
_entity_poly.pdbx_seq_one_letter_code
_entity_poly.pdbx_strand_id
1 'polypeptide(L)'
;MSLKRYVPEGMTCNAFQGTYEAGKSRYKDVPCQDKYRVVLKWPGVADDYIHANYVATPINEKRFICTQDSDSIVMVTNTIEKGFSKCEQYWPNDQGQSVSFGGVEITNTLVSDTSYTLYETAA
;
A
#
# COMPACT_ATOMS: atom_id res chain seq x y z
N MET A 1 16.98 0.09 -24.22
CA MET A 1 17.55 0.58 -22.94
C MET A 1 16.99 -0.29 -21.83
N SER A 2 17.83 -1.00 -21.08
CA SER A 2 17.38 -1.68 -19.86
C SER A 2 17.42 -0.66 -18.73
N LEU A 3 16.27 -0.34 -18.14
CA LEU A 3 16.22 0.41 -16.89
C LEU A 3 16.96 -0.42 -15.84
N LYS A 4 18.16 0.04 -15.44
CA LYS A 4 18.87 -0.60 -14.33
C LYS A 4 18.08 -0.34 -13.06
N ARG A 5 17.66 -1.42 -12.40
CA ARG A 5 17.03 -1.36 -11.08
C ARG A 5 18.02 -0.72 -10.12
N TYR A 6 17.70 0.46 -9.61
CA TYR A 6 18.48 1.09 -8.55
C TYR A 6 18.31 0.26 -7.27
N VAL A 7 19.44 -0.15 -6.69
CA VAL A 7 19.47 -0.85 -5.41
C VAL A 7 20.40 -0.02 -4.51
N PRO A 8 19.85 0.67 -3.50
CA PRO A 8 20.66 1.38 -2.51
C PRO A 8 21.68 0.44 -1.87
N GLU A 9 22.86 0.98 -1.55
CA GLU A 9 23.88 0.25 -0.83
C GLU A 9 23.34 -0.24 0.52
N GLY A 10 23.58 -1.52 0.84
CA GLY A 10 23.09 -2.13 2.08
C GLY A 10 21.57 -2.39 2.13
N MET A 11 20.83 -2.23 1.02
CA MET A 11 19.42 -2.61 0.97
C MET A 11 19.23 -4.12 1.20
N THR A 12 18.44 -4.49 2.21
CA THR A 12 17.99 -5.86 2.46
C THR A 12 16.48 -6.00 2.24
N CYS A 13 16.04 -7.23 1.94
CA CYS A 13 14.63 -7.58 1.70
C CYS A 13 14.26 -8.92 2.36
N ASN A 14 14.84 -9.20 3.52
CA ASN A 14 14.74 -10.49 4.18
C ASN A 14 13.28 -10.84 4.53
N ALA A 15 12.52 -9.86 5.02
CA ALA A 15 11.11 -10.09 5.37
C ALA A 15 10.25 -10.37 4.13
N PHE A 16 10.50 -9.66 3.03
CA PHE A 16 9.86 -9.90 1.73
C PHE A 16 10.15 -11.31 1.19
N GLN A 17 11.43 -11.71 1.21
CA GLN A 17 11.83 -13.04 0.74
C GLN A 17 11.30 -14.16 1.64
N GLY A 18 11.34 -13.99 2.97
CA GLY A 18 10.85 -14.98 3.92
C GLY A 18 9.34 -15.19 3.92
N THR A 19 8.57 -14.26 3.37
CA THR A 19 7.09 -14.30 3.35
C THR A 19 6.49 -14.48 1.96
N TYR A 20 7.32 -14.52 0.91
CA TYR A 20 6.85 -14.64 -0.47
C TYR A 20 6.05 -15.93 -0.71
N GLU A 21 6.55 -17.08 -0.25
CA GLU A 21 5.86 -18.37 -0.36
C GLU A 21 4.55 -18.42 0.44
N ALA A 22 4.36 -17.52 1.42
CA ALA A 22 3.12 -17.33 2.15
C ALA A 22 2.13 -16.41 1.42
N GLY A 23 2.45 -15.94 0.20
CA GLY A 23 1.55 -15.16 -0.64
C GLY A 23 1.35 -13.70 -0.22
N LYS A 24 2.23 -13.15 0.64
CA LYS A 24 2.05 -11.79 1.20
C LYS A 24 2.49 -10.64 0.29
N SER A 25 3.05 -10.98 -0.86
CA SER A 25 3.53 -10.02 -1.86
C SER A 25 2.96 -10.38 -3.22
N ARG A 26 2.33 -9.42 -3.89
CA ARG A 26 1.68 -9.66 -5.19
C ARG A 26 2.68 -9.97 -6.32
N TYR A 27 3.87 -9.36 -6.29
CA TYR A 27 4.86 -9.46 -7.36
C TYR A 27 6.24 -9.79 -6.79
N LYS A 28 6.93 -10.75 -7.42
CA LYS A 28 8.27 -11.21 -7.01
C LYS A 28 9.38 -10.21 -7.35
N ASP A 29 9.18 -9.44 -8.41
CA ASP A 29 10.11 -8.47 -8.97
C ASP A 29 9.96 -7.07 -8.36
N VAL A 30 8.99 -6.88 -7.46
CA VAL A 30 8.77 -5.66 -6.68
C VAL A 30 9.19 -5.92 -5.23
N PRO A 31 10.44 -5.62 -4.83
CA PRO A 31 10.93 -5.93 -3.49
C PRO A 31 10.49 -4.91 -2.44
N CYS A 32 10.20 -5.39 -1.22
CA CYS A 32 10.00 -4.55 -0.03
C CYS A 32 11.31 -4.40 0.76
N GLN A 33 11.72 -3.16 1.04
CA GLN A 33 12.95 -2.88 1.79
C GLN A 33 12.76 -3.09 3.29
N ASP A 34 13.69 -3.78 3.96
CA ASP A 34 13.60 -3.98 5.42
C ASP A 34 13.74 -2.66 6.19
N LYS A 35 14.64 -1.76 5.77
CA LYS A 35 14.99 -0.52 6.49
C LYS A 35 13.79 0.38 6.77
N TYR A 36 12.86 0.46 5.82
CA TYR A 36 11.70 1.36 5.88
C TYR A 36 10.38 0.60 5.79
N ARG A 37 10.36 -0.73 6.02
CA ARG A 37 9.09 -1.46 5.97
C ARG A 37 8.16 -1.02 7.08
N VAL A 38 6.87 -1.08 6.81
CA VAL A 38 5.85 -0.99 7.84
C VAL A 38 5.88 -2.29 8.64
N VAL A 39 5.91 -2.17 9.96
CA VAL A 39 5.89 -3.30 10.91
C VAL A 39 4.50 -3.36 11.52
N LEU A 40 3.72 -4.39 11.18
CA LEU A 40 2.37 -4.53 11.69
C LEU A 40 2.37 -4.82 13.19
N LYS A 41 1.44 -4.16 13.90
CA LYS A 41 1.12 -4.43 15.30
C LYS A 41 -0.40 -4.55 15.41
N TRP A 42 -0.93 -5.70 14.98
CA TRP A 42 -2.37 -5.98 15.01
C TRP A 42 -2.67 -7.15 15.95
N PRO A 43 -3.66 -7.03 16.85
CA PRO A 43 -4.05 -8.13 17.72
C PRO A 43 -4.45 -9.40 16.93
N GLY A 44 -3.86 -10.53 17.28
CA GLY A 44 -4.21 -11.83 16.68
C GLY A 44 -3.54 -12.15 15.34
N VAL A 45 -2.63 -11.31 14.83
CA VAL A 45 -1.81 -11.66 13.64
C VAL A 45 -0.49 -12.28 14.09
N ALA A 46 -0.10 -13.38 13.45
CA ALA A 46 1.06 -14.19 13.83
C ALA A 46 2.42 -13.58 13.44
N ASP A 47 2.41 -12.61 12.53
CA ASP A 47 3.62 -11.98 11.99
C ASP A 47 3.41 -10.49 11.74
N ASP A 48 4.52 -9.79 11.51
CA ASP A 48 4.57 -8.34 11.45
C ASP A 48 4.66 -7.79 10.02
N TYR A 49 4.48 -8.63 9.00
CA TYR A 49 4.80 -8.29 7.62
C TYR A 49 3.58 -7.85 6.82
N ILE A 50 3.69 -6.65 6.25
CA ILE A 50 2.89 -6.17 5.14
C ILE A 50 3.83 -5.64 4.05
N HIS A 51 3.49 -5.85 2.79
CA HIS A 51 4.28 -5.35 1.67
C HIS A 51 4.06 -3.83 1.50
N ALA A 52 4.63 -3.05 2.41
CA ALA A 52 4.55 -1.59 2.42
C ALA A 52 5.83 -0.97 2.99
N ASN A 53 6.24 0.15 2.40
CA ASN A 53 7.38 0.94 2.85
C ASN A 53 6.95 2.38 3.15
N TYR A 54 7.55 2.99 4.17
CA TYR A 54 7.50 4.43 4.36
C TYR A 54 8.32 5.13 3.28
N VAL A 55 7.78 6.22 2.74
CA VAL A 55 8.41 7.11 1.78
C VAL A 55 8.83 8.38 2.50
N ALA A 56 10.10 8.75 2.30
CA ALA A 56 10.70 9.96 2.83
C ALA A 56 10.36 11.18 1.96
N THR A 57 10.33 12.35 2.59
CA THR A 57 10.44 13.65 1.91
C THR A 57 11.68 14.38 2.43
N PRO A 58 12.11 15.49 1.80
CA PRO A 58 13.28 16.26 2.26
C PRO A 58 13.24 16.70 3.73
N ILE A 59 12.06 16.70 4.35
CA ILE A 59 11.84 17.15 5.73
C ILE A 59 11.45 16.03 6.70
N ASN A 60 11.15 14.81 6.24
CA ASN A 60 10.78 13.69 7.10
C ASN A 60 11.06 12.35 6.42
N GLU A 61 11.87 11.50 7.05
CA GLU A 61 12.23 10.18 6.52
C GLU A 61 11.07 9.15 6.48
N LYS A 62 9.97 9.41 7.20
CA LYS A 62 8.79 8.53 7.26
C LYS A 62 7.51 9.35 7.16
N ARG A 63 7.28 9.96 6.00
CA ARG A 63 6.12 10.84 5.84
C ARG A 63 4.84 10.07 5.56
N PHE A 64 4.88 9.13 4.62
CA PHE A 64 3.68 8.42 4.18
C PHE A 64 4.00 7.02 3.69
N ILE A 65 2.99 6.17 3.53
CA ILE A 65 3.09 4.88 2.84
C ILE A 65 2.52 5.10 1.44
N CYS A 66 3.11 4.59 0.37
CA CYS A 66 2.45 4.65 -0.95
C CYS A 66 1.04 4.08 -0.80
N THR A 67 0.01 4.89 -1.11
CA THR A 67 -1.44 4.71 -0.83
C THR A 67 -2.03 5.33 0.44
N GLN A 68 -1.26 5.94 1.34
CA GLN A 68 -1.78 6.70 2.49
C GLN A 68 -1.26 8.14 2.46
N ASP A 69 -2.11 9.12 2.78
CA ASP A 69 -1.68 10.47 3.18
C ASP A 69 -2.45 10.88 4.42
N SER A 70 -1.77 10.94 5.56
CA SER A 70 -2.18 11.36 6.93
C SER A 70 -3.53 10.88 7.48
N ASP A 71 -4.63 10.95 6.71
CA ASP A 71 -5.98 10.42 7.00
C ASP A 71 -6.72 9.88 5.75
N SER A 72 -6.05 9.78 4.60
CA SER A 72 -6.63 9.41 3.30
C SER A 72 -5.95 8.21 2.68
N ILE A 73 -6.70 7.38 1.95
CA ILE A 73 -6.15 6.33 1.09
C ILE A 73 -6.28 6.77 -0.38
N VAL A 74 -5.17 6.75 -1.12
CA VAL A 74 -5.14 7.06 -2.55
C VAL A 74 -4.90 5.80 -3.36
N MET A 75 -5.94 5.31 -4.04
CA MET A 75 -5.85 4.18 -4.96
C MET A 75 -5.69 4.69 -6.39
N VAL A 76 -4.60 4.28 -7.05
CA VAL A 76 -4.20 4.79 -8.38
C VAL A 76 -4.45 3.78 -9.51
N THR A 77 -5.12 2.67 -9.22
CA THR A 77 -5.41 1.61 -10.19
C THR A 77 -6.87 1.20 -10.07
N ASN A 78 -7.42 0.60 -11.13
CA ASN A 78 -8.65 -0.18 -10.99
C ASN A 78 -8.35 -1.54 -10.35
N THR A 79 -9.37 -2.27 -9.90
CA THR A 79 -9.21 -3.66 -9.42
C THR A 79 -8.79 -4.58 -10.57
N ILE A 80 -9.32 -4.33 -11.77
CA ILE A 80 -8.98 -5.05 -13.00
C ILE A 80 -8.55 -4.04 -14.08
N GLU A 81 -7.42 -4.31 -14.72
CA GLU A 81 -6.93 -3.54 -15.86
C GLU A 81 -6.58 -4.47 -17.01
N LYS A 82 -7.16 -4.23 -18.19
CA LYS A 82 -6.95 -5.05 -19.39
C LYS A 82 -7.17 -6.55 -19.14
N GLY A 83 -8.11 -6.89 -18.26
CA GLY A 83 -8.43 -8.28 -17.89
C GLY A 83 -7.53 -8.90 -16.82
N PHE A 84 -6.54 -8.17 -16.30
CA PHE A 84 -5.66 -8.66 -15.24
C PHE A 84 -6.04 -8.05 -13.88
N SER A 85 -6.10 -8.87 -12.83
CA SER A 85 -6.26 -8.39 -11.45
C SER A 85 -5.03 -7.56 -11.03
N LYS A 86 -5.29 -6.32 -10.60
CA LYS A 86 -4.30 -5.36 -10.09
C LYS A 86 -4.46 -5.12 -8.60
N CYS A 87 -5.69 -5.13 -8.10
CA CYS A 87 -6.00 -4.86 -6.72
C CYS A 87 -7.25 -5.65 -6.29
N GLU A 88 -7.32 -6.00 -5.01
CA GLU A 88 -8.54 -6.56 -4.42
C GLU A 88 -9.44 -5.43 -3.92
N GLN A 89 -10.74 -5.68 -3.87
CA GLN A 89 -11.69 -4.72 -3.31
C GLN A 89 -11.73 -4.84 -1.79
N TYR A 90 -11.02 -3.95 -1.10
CA TYR A 90 -10.95 -3.89 0.37
C TYR A 90 -11.91 -2.84 0.98
N TRP A 91 -12.86 -2.32 0.18
CA TRP A 91 -13.84 -1.31 0.58
C TRP A 91 -15.26 -1.68 0.07
N PRO A 92 -16.34 -1.17 0.71
CA PRO A 92 -17.70 -1.28 0.17
C PRO A 92 -17.91 -0.32 -1.01
N ASN A 93 -18.43 -0.79 -2.14
CA ASN A 93 -18.60 0.05 -3.35
C ASN A 93 -19.76 1.04 -3.22
N ASP A 94 -20.89 0.57 -2.72
CA ASP A 94 -22.11 1.38 -2.73
C ASP A 94 -22.28 2.11 -1.40
N GLN A 95 -22.79 3.34 -1.47
CA GLN A 95 -23.13 4.11 -0.29
C GLN A 95 -24.12 3.35 0.61
N GLY A 96 -23.82 3.31 1.91
CA GLY A 96 -24.60 2.58 2.91
C GLY A 96 -24.19 1.12 3.08
N GLN A 97 -23.32 0.58 2.23
CA GLN A 97 -22.78 -0.77 2.43
C GLN A 97 -21.65 -0.77 3.48
N SER A 98 -21.55 -1.89 4.18
CA SER A 98 -20.49 -2.17 5.14
C SER A 98 -19.86 -3.53 4.89
N VAL A 99 -18.57 -3.64 5.17
CA VAL A 99 -17.80 -4.89 5.12
C VAL A 99 -16.94 -5.00 6.36
N SER A 100 -16.73 -6.22 6.86
CA SER A 100 -15.92 -6.49 8.04
C SER A 100 -14.65 -7.26 7.70
N PHE A 101 -13.51 -6.76 8.18
CA PHE A 101 -12.21 -7.40 8.04
C PHE A 101 -11.48 -7.41 9.38
N GLY A 102 -11.11 -8.59 9.89
CA GLY A 102 -10.23 -8.69 11.06
C GLY A 102 -10.71 -7.96 12.31
N GLY A 103 -12.02 -7.84 12.52
CA GLY A 103 -12.63 -7.11 13.63
C GLY A 103 -12.84 -5.61 13.39
N VAL A 104 -12.52 -5.11 12.19
CA VAL A 104 -12.81 -3.74 11.73
C VAL A 104 -14.01 -3.75 10.80
N GLU A 105 -15.00 -2.92 11.08
CA GLU A 105 -16.10 -2.64 10.15
C GLU A 105 -15.78 -1.38 9.35
N ILE A 106 -15.88 -1.50 8.02
CA ILE A 106 -15.68 -0.40 7.08
C ILE A 106 -17.03 -0.11 6.45
N THR A 107 -17.51 1.13 6.58
CA THR A 107 -18.79 1.58 6.04
C THR A 107 -18.57 2.67 5.01
N ASN A 108 -19.20 2.53 3.84
CA ASN A 108 -19.16 3.55 2.81
C ASN A 108 -20.26 4.57 3.10
N THR A 109 -19.87 5.75 3.57
CA THR A 109 -20.81 6.82 3.91
C THR A 109 -21.17 7.71 2.72
N LEU A 110 -20.34 7.74 1.69
CA LEU A 110 -20.47 8.61 0.53
C LEU A 110 -19.65 8.08 -0.66
N VAL A 111 -20.24 8.16 -1.86
CA VAL A 111 -19.53 8.02 -3.14
C VAL A 111 -19.61 9.36 -3.87
N SER A 112 -18.47 9.85 -4.36
CA SER A 112 -18.38 11.12 -5.10
C SER A 112 -17.47 10.94 -6.31
N ASP A 113 -17.93 11.36 -7.49
CA ASP A 113 -17.18 11.30 -8.74
C ASP A 113 -16.22 12.49 -8.92
N THR A 114 -15.85 13.17 -7.83
CA THR A 114 -14.97 14.34 -7.93
C THR A 114 -13.56 13.89 -8.32
N SER A 115 -13.12 14.27 -9.52
CA SER A 115 -11.75 14.07 -9.96
C SER A 115 -10.81 14.95 -9.13
N TYR A 116 -10.00 14.35 -8.24
CA TYR A 116 -8.93 15.07 -7.57
C TYR A 116 -7.80 15.34 -8.58
N THR A 117 -7.70 16.57 -9.06
CA THR A 117 -6.45 17.08 -9.62
C THR A 117 -5.60 17.53 -8.44
N LEU A 118 -4.57 16.76 -8.08
CA LEU A 118 -3.57 17.20 -7.09
C LEU A 118 -2.79 18.38 -7.69
N TYR A 119 -3.17 19.61 -7.34
CA TYR A 119 -2.31 20.77 -7.51
C TYR A 119 -1.45 20.89 -6.24
N GLU A 120 -0.17 20.53 -6.31
CA GLU A 120 0.77 20.94 -5.27
C GLU A 120 1.03 22.45 -5.40
N THR A 121 0.64 23.23 -4.39
CA THR A 121 1.16 24.58 -4.21
C THR A 121 2.61 24.50 -3.73
N ALA A 122 3.51 25.06 -4.53
CA ALA A 122 4.84 25.41 -4.09
C ALA A 122 4.76 26.40 -2.91
N ALA A 123 5.42 26.07 -1.81
CA ALA A 123 5.88 27.01 -0.80
C ALA A 123 7.26 26.56 -0.33
#